data_AF-A0A0M9AIX1-F1
#
_entry.id   AF-A0A0M9AIX1-F1
#
_cell.length_a   1.000
_cell.length_b   1.000
_cell.length_c   1.000
_cell.angle_alpha   90.00
_cell.angle_beta   90.00
_cell.angle_gamma   90.00
#
_symmetry.space_group_name_H-M   'P 1'
#
loop_
_entity.id
_entity.type
_entity.pdbx_description
1 polymer ?
#
loop_
_entity_poly.entity_id
_entity_poly.type
_entity_poly.pdbx_seq_one_letter_code
_entity_poly.pdbx_strand_id
1 'polypeptide(L)'
;MTDDTTCSIRGCVRAAGILLALVALVCLAGTVPALTAGQSTPTISIETDSVAAGETMAVPVVLTSAPDGLAGYQLELTVDDPAVARFENASYPDSLSLTTDPVISADGGTITLEAADLDGQIEPGASDVTLATIQLAGVDGGETQVTVASSQIDADGGGAVEPATEPTALAVSPGAMTEPAAAATEASSPASEPTAESAGTANAAGPTVDNSTGGEQSTTGANGALPIALVLASLATVAALAARTSRQP
;
A
#
# COMPACT_ATOMS: atom_id res chain seq x y z
N MET A 1 -40.58 -34.48 -91.34
CA MET A 1 -40.88 -35.14 -90.07
C MET A 1 -39.55 -35.34 -89.39
N THR A 2 -39.38 -34.71 -88.21
CA THR A 2 -38.18 -34.73 -87.34
C THR A 2 -36.90 -34.14 -87.97
N ASP A 3 -36.02 -33.41 -87.27
CA ASP A 3 -35.71 -33.30 -85.84
C ASP A 3 -34.98 -31.94 -85.58
N ASP A 4 -34.51 -31.77 -84.34
CA ASP A 4 -33.66 -30.70 -83.77
C ASP A 4 -34.35 -29.47 -83.16
N THR A 5 -34.22 -29.32 -81.83
CA THR A 5 -33.26 -28.34 -81.26
C THR A 5 -33.19 -28.45 -79.73
N THR A 6 -31.96 -28.62 -79.27
CA THR A 6 -31.45 -28.67 -77.89
C THR A 6 -31.66 -27.36 -77.11
N CYS A 7 -31.98 -27.43 -75.82
CA CYS A 7 -31.52 -26.39 -74.87
C CYS A 7 -31.38 -26.92 -73.44
N SER A 8 -30.13 -27.01 -72.99
CA SER A 8 -29.70 -27.14 -71.60
C SER A 8 -29.57 -25.74 -71.00
N ILE A 9 -29.91 -25.49 -69.72
CA ILE A 9 -29.23 -24.52 -68.83
C ILE A 9 -29.64 -24.78 -67.36
N ARG A 10 -28.67 -25.33 -66.63
CA ARG A 10 -28.22 -25.02 -65.25
C ARG A 10 -29.16 -24.25 -64.30
N GLY A 11 -29.55 -24.95 -63.23
CA GLY A 11 -29.23 -24.61 -61.83
C GLY A 11 -29.67 -23.26 -61.26
N CYS A 12 -30.72 -23.27 -60.44
CA CYS A 12 -30.99 -22.29 -59.38
C CYS A 12 -31.67 -23.01 -58.20
N VAL A 13 -30.90 -23.51 -57.24
CA VAL A 13 -31.42 -23.87 -55.90
C VAL A 13 -31.10 -22.71 -54.96
N ARG A 14 -32.09 -21.83 -54.81
CA ARG A 14 -32.28 -20.87 -53.71
C ARG A 14 -33.81 -20.83 -53.51
N ALA A 15 -34.40 -20.79 -52.33
CA ALA A 15 -33.91 -20.39 -51.04
C ALA A 15 -34.74 -21.10 -49.96
N ALA A 16 -34.10 -21.28 -48.80
CA ALA A 16 -34.69 -21.77 -47.58
C ALA A 16 -35.88 -20.91 -47.13
N GLY A 17 -36.98 -21.56 -46.79
CA GLY A 17 -38.15 -20.96 -46.16
C GLY A 17 -38.61 -21.84 -45.02
N ILE A 18 -38.50 -21.30 -43.80
CA ILE A 18 -39.42 -21.47 -42.69
C ILE A 18 -39.51 -22.89 -42.11
N LEU A 19 -38.85 -23.08 -40.96
CA LEU A 19 -39.43 -23.85 -39.87
C LEU A 19 -39.10 -23.16 -38.55
N LEU A 20 -39.91 -22.13 -38.28
CA LEU A 20 -40.12 -21.55 -36.97
C LEU A 20 -40.78 -22.63 -36.10
N ALA A 21 -40.00 -23.39 -35.34
CA ALA A 21 -40.50 -24.32 -34.34
C ALA A 21 -39.75 -24.06 -33.02
N LEU A 22 -40.48 -23.39 -32.14
CA LEU A 22 -40.24 -23.23 -30.71
C LEU A 22 -39.59 -24.47 -30.07
N VAL A 23 -38.36 -24.34 -29.62
CA VAL A 23 -37.88 -25.07 -28.44
C VAL A 23 -37.50 -24.02 -27.42
N ALA A 24 -38.46 -23.72 -26.55
CA ALA A 24 -38.24 -22.97 -25.33
C ALA A 24 -37.21 -23.73 -24.51
N LEU A 25 -35.95 -23.28 -24.56
CA LEU A 25 -34.94 -23.70 -23.61
C LEU A 25 -35.36 -23.13 -22.26
N VAL A 26 -35.93 -24.00 -21.44
CA VAL A 26 -36.27 -23.75 -20.05
C VAL A 26 -34.99 -23.31 -19.33
N CYS A 27 -34.84 -22.00 -19.11
CA CYS A 27 -33.94 -21.47 -18.10
C CYS A 27 -34.51 -21.86 -16.74
N LEU A 28 -34.23 -23.09 -16.31
CA LEU A 28 -34.51 -23.55 -14.96
C LEU A 28 -33.57 -22.76 -14.04
N ALA A 29 -34.06 -21.63 -13.53
CA ALA A 29 -33.45 -20.89 -12.45
C ALA A 29 -33.51 -21.76 -11.19
N GLY A 30 -32.59 -22.71 -11.09
CA GLY A 30 -32.30 -23.42 -9.86
C GLY A 30 -31.60 -22.43 -8.93
N THR A 31 -32.35 -21.84 -8.00
CA THR A 31 -31.75 -21.30 -6.79
C THR A 31 -31.24 -22.50 -6.00
N VAL A 32 -30.00 -22.90 -6.25
CA VAL A 32 -29.30 -23.82 -5.34
C VAL A 32 -29.21 -23.09 -3.99
N PRO A 33 -29.85 -23.62 -2.93
CA PRO A 33 -29.60 -23.07 -1.60
C PRO A 33 -28.13 -23.33 -1.32
N ALA A 34 -27.33 -22.25 -1.25
CA ALA A 34 -25.98 -22.35 -0.72
C ALA A 34 -26.10 -22.98 0.66
N LEU A 35 -25.55 -24.19 0.82
CA LEU A 35 -25.31 -24.71 2.14
C LEU A 35 -24.32 -23.72 2.76
N THR A 36 -24.77 -22.95 3.75
CA THR A 36 -23.86 -22.36 4.74
C THR A 36 -23.15 -23.53 5.41
N ALA A 37 -22.08 -24.02 4.76
CA ALA A 37 -20.97 -24.60 5.49
C ALA A 37 -20.51 -23.52 6.47
N GLY A 38 -20.06 -23.91 7.66
CA GLY A 38 -19.65 -22.99 8.71
C GLY A 38 -18.45 -22.16 8.25
N GLN A 39 -18.72 -21.09 7.50
CA GLN A 39 -17.71 -20.16 7.04
C GLN A 39 -17.20 -19.45 8.29
N SER A 40 -15.96 -19.74 8.66
CA SER A 40 -15.23 -18.92 9.61
C SER A 40 -15.23 -17.49 9.09
N THR A 41 -15.42 -16.52 9.99
CA THR A 41 -15.29 -15.11 9.65
C THR A 41 -13.91 -14.87 9.04
N PRO A 42 -13.80 -14.18 7.88
CA PRO A 42 -12.50 -13.81 7.32
C PRO A 42 -11.67 -13.05 8.35
N THR A 43 -10.36 -13.26 8.35
CA THR A 43 -9.42 -12.58 9.25
C THR A 43 -8.24 -12.06 8.43
N ILE A 44 -7.75 -10.86 8.73
CA ILE A 44 -6.46 -10.40 8.23
C ILE A 44 -5.40 -10.89 9.22
N SER A 45 -4.52 -11.77 8.75
CA SER A 45 -3.39 -12.30 9.49
C SER A 45 -2.09 -11.62 9.06
N ILE A 46 -1.28 -11.24 10.04
CA ILE A 46 0.05 -10.67 9.87
C ILE A 46 0.95 -11.43 10.83
N GLU A 47 1.90 -12.20 10.30
CA GLU A 47 2.84 -12.97 11.11
C GLU A 47 4.22 -12.34 11.02
N THR A 48 4.72 -11.81 12.14
CA THR A 48 6.05 -11.19 12.21
C THR A 48 7.02 -12.05 13.00
N ASP A 49 8.27 -12.11 12.53
CA ASP A 49 9.40 -12.63 13.29
C ASP A 49 10.18 -11.49 13.95
N SER A 50 11.24 -11.84 14.69
CA SER A 50 12.19 -10.85 15.22
C SER A 50 13.08 -10.31 14.10
N VAL A 51 13.27 -9.00 14.04
CA VAL A 51 14.19 -8.31 13.11
C VAL A 51 15.32 -7.65 13.89
N ALA A 52 16.52 -7.51 13.31
CA ALA A 52 17.60 -6.74 13.94
C ALA A 52 17.49 -5.25 13.57
N ALA A 53 17.92 -4.36 14.45
CA ALA A 53 18.02 -2.95 14.11
C ALA A 53 18.99 -2.75 12.93
N GLY A 54 18.54 -2.01 11.91
CA GLY A 54 19.23 -1.80 10.64
C GLY A 54 18.92 -2.84 9.55
N GLU A 55 18.16 -3.89 9.87
CA GLU A 55 17.73 -4.92 8.92
C GLU A 55 16.24 -4.76 8.55
N THR A 56 15.87 -5.33 7.41
CA THR A 56 14.50 -5.31 6.89
C THR A 56 13.94 -6.73 6.77
N MET A 57 12.68 -6.90 7.14
CA MET A 57 11.93 -8.15 7.08
C MET A 57 10.73 -8.01 6.13
N ALA A 58 10.55 -9.00 5.27
CA ALA A 58 9.35 -9.10 4.42
C ALA A 58 8.27 -9.89 5.16
N VAL A 59 7.06 -9.32 5.27
CA VAL A 59 5.95 -9.91 6.00
C VAL A 59 4.71 -9.99 5.09
N PRO A 60 4.15 -11.19 4.87
CA PRO A 60 2.91 -11.32 4.12
C PRO A 60 1.73 -10.84 4.97
N VAL A 61 0.80 -10.14 4.31
CA VAL A 61 -0.51 -9.77 4.86
C VAL A 61 -1.53 -10.66 4.18
N VAL A 62 -2.22 -11.50 4.93
CA VAL A 62 -3.05 -12.59 4.39
C VAL A 62 -4.49 -12.46 4.85
N LEU A 63 -5.44 -12.54 3.91
CA LEU A 63 -6.85 -12.76 4.20
C LEU A 63 -7.11 -14.27 4.28
N THR A 64 -7.50 -14.77 5.46
CA THR A 64 -7.60 -16.22 5.72
C THR A 64 -8.63 -16.93 4.84
N SER A 65 -9.72 -16.25 4.48
CA SER A 65 -10.73 -16.78 3.56
C SER A 65 -11.46 -15.69 2.78
N ALA A 66 -11.84 -16.00 1.54
CA ALA A 66 -12.65 -15.17 0.65
C ALA A 66 -13.86 -16.00 0.16
N PRO A 67 -14.90 -16.19 1.01
CA PRO A 67 -16.05 -17.05 0.70
C PRO A 67 -16.78 -16.65 -0.59
N ASP A 68 -16.85 -15.34 -0.84
CA ASP A 68 -17.51 -14.73 -1.99
C ASP A 68 -16.49 -14.11 -2.96
N GLY A 69 -15.22 -14.54 -2.90
CA GLY A 69 -14.13 -14.03 -3.73
C GLY A 69 -13.60 -12.68 -3.26
N LEU A 70 -12.69 -12.08 -4.02
CA LEU A 70 -12.11 -10.77 -3.73
C LEU A 70 -12.11 -9.91 -5.00
N ALA A 71 -12.85 -8.80 -4.98
CA ALA A 71 -12.83 -7.82 -6.05
C ALA A 71 -11.74 -6.75 -5.84
N GLY A 72 -11.51 -6.33 -4.58
CA GLY A 72 -10.47 -5.38 -4.25
C GLY A 72 -10.47 -4.93 -2.79
N TYR A 73 -9.48 -4.11 -2.44
CA TYR A 73 -9.34 -3.59 -1.09
C TYR A 73 -8.58 -2.25 -1.02
N GLN A 74 -8.82 -1.54 0.09
CA GLN A 74 -7.95 -0.52 0.66
C GLN A 74 -7.65 -0.91 2.11
N LEU A 75 -6.38 -1.03 2.45
CA LEU A 75 -5.90 -1.45 3.76
C LEU A 75 -4.92 -0.43 4.31
N GLU A 76 -5.10 -0.02 5.57
CA GLU A 76 -4.17 0.83 6.30
C GLU A 76 -3.60 0.07 7.49
N LEU A 77 -2.28 -0.02 7.55
CA LEU A 77 -1.55 -0.64 8.65
C LEU A 77 -0.72 0.39 9.40
N THR A 78 -0.59 0.21 10.70
CA THR A 78 0.19 1.09 11.58
C THR A 78 1.19 0.31 12.40
N VAL A 79 2.38 0.88 12.61
CA VAL A 79 3.30 0.50 13.68
C VAL A 79 3.07 1.44 14.85
N ASP A 80 2.81 0.90 16.04
CA ASP A 80 2.49 1.69 17.24
C ASP A 80 3.64 2.62 17.66
N ASP A 81 4.89 2.16 17.53
CA ASP A 81 6.10 2.94 17.80
C ASP A 81 7.06 2.97 16.57
N PRO A 82 7.04 4.06 15.78
CA PRO A 82 7.92 4.23 14.63
C PRO A 82 9.38 4.53 15.01
N ALA A 83 9.72 4.67 16.29
CA ALA A 83 11.11 4.70 16.74
C ALA A 83 11.71 3.29 16.84
N VAL A 84 10.88 2.25 16.98
CA VAL A 84 11.32 0.84 17.07
C VAL A 84 11.34 0.19 15.68
N ALA A 85 10.29 0.36 14.87
CA ALA A 85 10.22 -0.21 13.53
C ALA A 85 9.43 0.68 12.55
N ARG A 86 9.68 0.55 11.24
CA ARG A 86 9.01 1.36 10.21
C ARG A 86 8.69 0.54 8.96
N PHE A 87 7.63 0.93 8.26
CA PHE A 87 7.39 0.47 6.90
C PHE A 87 8.38 1.15 5.94
N GLU A 88 9.01 0.36 5.08
CA GLU A 88 9.90 0.86 4.02
C GLU A 88 9.29 0.74 2.63
N ASN A 89 8.51 -0.31 2.39
CA ASN A 89 7.87 -0.58 1.12
C ASN A 89 6.76 -1.63 1.29
N ALA A 90 6.04 -1.91 0.21
CA ALA A 90 5.27 -3.14 0.05
C ALA A 90 5.24 -3.59 -1.41
N SER A 91 4.90 -4.84 -1.64
CA SER A 91 4.64 -5.40 -2.96
C SER A 91 3.31 -6.15 -2.97
N TYR A 92 2.73 -6.28 -4.16
CA TYR A 92 1.47 -6.99 -4.38
C TYR A 92 1.73 -8.27 -5.18
N PRO A 93 0.97 -9.35 -4.94
CA PRO A 93 1.01 -10.54 -5.79
C PRO A 93 0.46 -10.25 -7.19
N ASP A 94 0.94 -11.01 -8.18
CA ASP A 94 0.53 -10.88 -9.59
C ASP A 94 -0.96 -11.18 -9.84
N SER A 95 -1.66 -11.81 -8.88
CA SER A 95 -3.10 -12.04 -8.94
C SER A 95 -3.93 -10.76 -8.82
N LEU A 96 -3.32 -9.66 -8.37
CA LEU A 96 -3.98 -8.35 -8.25
C LEU A 96 -3.60 -7.48 -9.46
N SER A 97 -4.48 -7.44 -10.43
CA SER A 97 -4.22 -6.83 -11.74
C SER A 97 -4.19 -5.30 -11.76
N LEU A 98 -4.77 -4.64 -10.75
CA LEU A 98 -4.72 -3.19 -10.58
C LEU A 98 -4.23 -2.85 -9.18
N THR A 99 -3.16 -2.08 -9.09
CA THR A 99 -2.53 -1.68 -7.82
C THR A 99 -2.16 -0.20 -7.84
N THR A 100 -2.11 0.40 -6.65
CA THR A 100 -1.49 1.72 -6.44
C THR A 100 -0.16 1.52 -5.73
N ASP A 101 0.82 2.39 -6.02
CA ASP A 101 2.07 2.43 -5.25
C ASP A 101 1.76 2.58 -3.75
N PRO A 102 2.40 1.79 -2.86
CA PRO A 102 2.16 1.91 -1.42
C PRO A 102 2.45 3.33 -0.92
N VAL A 103 1.56 3.87 -0.10
CA VAL A 103 1.71 5.22 0.46
C VAL A 103 2.17 5.09 1.91
N ILE A 104 3.38 5.56 2.21
CA ILE A 104 3.97 5.48 3.55
C ILE A 104 3.99 6.89 4.18
N SER A 105 3.64 6.98 5.47
CA SER A 105 3.72 8.25 6.21
C SER A 105 5.16 8.75 6.33
N ALA A 106 5.35 10.05 6.56
CA ALA A 106 6.68 10.65 6.61
C ALA A 106 7.59 10.05 7.73
N ASP A 107 6.98 9.56 8.81
CA ASP A 107 7.64 8.89 9.93
C ASP A 107 7.77 7.37 9.73
N GLY A 108 7.18 6.80 8.68
CA GLY A 108 7.20 5.37 8.39
C GLY A 108 6.30 4.51 9.29
N GLY A 109 5.49 5.11 10.17
CA GLY A 109 4.59 4.41 11.07
C GLY A 109 3.26 4.00 10.45
N THR A 110 2.92 4.44 9.25
CA THR A 110 1.67 4.06 8.55
C THR A 110 1.94 3.72 7.11
N ILE A 111 1.27 2.68 6.59
CA ILE A 111 1.27 2.32 5.17
C ILE A 111 -0.17 2.08 4.68
N THR A 112 -0.51 2.67 3.55
CA THR A 112 -1.77 2.42 2.83
C THR A 112 -1.51 1.58 1.59
N LEU A 113 -2.31 0.53 1.43
CA LEU A 113 -2.23 -0.47 0.38
C LEU A 113 -3.56 -0.54 -0.36
N GLU A 114 -3.52 -0.50 -1.69
CA GLU A 114 -4.71 -0.50 -2.53
C GLU A 114 -4.50 -1.40 -3.75
N ALA A 115 -5.43 -2.33 -3.94
CA ALA A 115 -5.39 -3.25 -5.07
C ALA A 115 -6.77 -3.81 -5.42
N ALA A 116 -6.91 -4.29 -6.66
CA ALA A 116 -8.11 -4.95 -7.16
C ALA A 116 -7.75 -6.13 -8.06
N ASP A 117 -8.56 -7.18 -7.97
CA ASP A 117 -8.54 -8.33 -8.85
C ASP A 117 -9.54 -8.13 -9.97
N LEU A 118 -9.11 -7.44 -11.03
CA LEU A 118 -9.97 -7.13 -12.17
C LEU A 118 -10.16 -8.33 -13.11
N ASP A 119 -9.26 -9.32 -13.03
CA ASP A 119 -9.28 -10.50 -13.89
C ASP A 119 -10.01 -11.69 -13.24
N GLY A 120 -10.41 -11.58 -11.98
CA GLY A 120 -11.17 -12.62 -11.25
C GLY A 120 -10.32 -13.84 -10.91
N GLN A 121 -9.05 -13.62 -10.58
CA GLN A 121 -8.09 -14.65 -10.20
C GLN A 121 -8.34 -15.21 -8.78
N ILE A 122 -9.03 -14.48 -7.91
CA ILE A 122 -9.34 -14.80 -6.51
C ILE A 122 -10.83 -15.10 -6.40
N GLU A 123 -11.18 -16.31 -6.82
CA GLU A 123 -12.57 -16.78 -6.92
C GLU A 123 -13.23 -17.08 -5.56
N PRO A 124 -14.58 -17.19 -5.50
CA PRO A 124 -15.31 -17.61 -4.32
C PRO A 124 -14.82 -18.94 -3.73
N GLY A 125 -14.51 -18.91 -2.44
CA GLY A 125 -13.99 -20.05 -1.68
C GLY A 125 -12.46 -20.11 -1.59
N ALA A 126 -11.74 -19.11 -2.13
CA ALA A 126 -10.30 -18.99 -1.94
C ALA A 126 -9.94 -18.88 -0.44
N SER A 127 -8.80 -19.46 -0.06
CA SER A 127 -8.23 -19.37 1.28
C SER A 127 -6.80 -18.85 1.21
N ASP A 128 -6.31 -18.32 2.33
CA ASP A 128 -4.92 -17.87 2.48
C ASP A 128 -4.50 -16.90 1.35
N VAL A 129 -5.37 -15.93 1.08
CA VAL A 129 -5.20 -14.95 0.02
C VAL A 129 -4.19 -13.91 0.48
N THR A 130 -2.98 -13.94 -0.04
CA THR A 130 -1.99 -12.87 0.17
C THR A 130 -2.52 -11.58 -0.44
N LEU A 131 -2.71 -10.55 0.36
CA LEU A 131 -3.10 -9.22 -0.09
C LEU A 131 -1.89 -8.43 -0.55
N ALA A 132 -0.83 -8.44 0.27
CA ALA A 132 0.43 -7.75 0.00
C ALA A 132 1.57 -8.41 0.79
N THR A 133 2.81 -8.07 0.45
CA THR A 133 4.00 -8.32 1.28
C THR A 133 4.60 -6.98 1.67
N ILE A 134 4.52 -6.63 2.94
CA ILE A 134 5.09 -5.40 3.48
C ILE A 134 6.57 -5.60 3.83
N GLN A 135 7.35 -4.54 3.76
CA GLN A 135 8.73 -4.51 4.24
C GLN A 135 8.83 -3.66 5.50
N LEU A 136 9.19 -4.31 6.61
CA LEU A 136 9.37 -3.71 7.93
C LEU A 136 10.85 -3.63 8.27
N ALA A 137 11.36 -2.43 8.50
CA ALA A 137 12.71 -2.21 9.00
C ALA A 137 12.74 -2.08 10.52
N GLY A 138 13.68 -2.77 11.16
CA GLY A 138 14.03 -2.52 12.55
C GLY A 138 14.84 -1.24 12.65
N VAL A 139 14.38 -0.28 13.45
CA VAL A 139 15.07 1.01 13.64
C VAL A 139 15.97 0.94 14.88
N ASP A 140 15.39 0.61 16.04
CA ASP A 140 16.09 0.49 17.31
C ASP A 140 15.56 -0.71 18.10
N GLY A 141 16.38 -1.23 19.01
CA GLY A 141 16.01 -2.39 19.82
C GLY A 141 14.82 -2.11 20.74
N GLY A 142 13.81 -2.98 20.74
CA GLY A 142 12.58 -2.80 21.50
C GLY A 142 11.45 -3.74 21.07
N GLU A 143 10.25 -3.50 21.59
CA GLU A 143 9.03 -4.19 21.18
C GLU A 143 8.01 -3.14 20.73
N THR A 144 7.30 -3.44 19.63
CA THR A 144 6.22 -2.62 19.08
C THR A 144 5.12 -3.53 18.54
N GLN A 145 4.04 -2.98 18.01
CA GLN A 145 2.96 -3.76 17.39
C GLN A 145 2.66 -3.24 16.00
N VAL A 146 2.25 -4.16 15.13
CA VAL A 146 1.63 -3.88 13.84
C VAL A 146 0.13 -4.10 13.98
N THR A 147 -0.66 -3.09 13.61
CA THR A 147 -2.13 -3.11 13.75
C THR A 147 -2.78 -2.73 12.43
N VAL A 148 -3.95 -3.32 12.14
CA VAL A 148 -4.82 -2.87 11.04
C VAL A 148 -5.65 -1.68 11.52
N ALA A 149 -5.38 -0.49 11.01
CA ALA A 149 -6.09 0.73 11.37
C ALA A 149 -7.42 0.88 10.61
N SER A 150 -7.45 0.46 9.35
CA SER A 150 -8.64 0.48 8.50
C SER A 150 -8.57 -0.65 7.47
N SER A 151 -9.69 -1.31 7.21
CA SER A 151 -9.82 -2.33 6.16
C SER A 151 -11.12 -2.16 5.40
N GLN A 152 -11.04 -1.76 4.14
CA GLN A 152 -12.16 -1.79 3.22
C GLN A 152 -11.89 -2.90 2.21
N ILE A 153 -12.69 -3.96 2.25
CA ILE A 153 -12.53 -5.13 1.37
C ILE A 153 -13.87 -5.38 0.68
N ASP A 154 -13.84 -5.55 -0.63
CA ASP A 154 -15.00 -5.88 -1.45
C ASP A 154 -14.86 -7.28 -2.04
N ALA A 155 -15.88 -8.11 -1.86
CA ALA A 155 -16.02 -9.42 -2.48
C ALA A 155 -16.48 -9.32 -3.94
N ASP A 156 -16.46 -10.44 -4.65
CA ASP A 156 -17.01 -10.49 -6.01
C ASP A 156 -18.49 -10.09 -6.00
N GLY A 157 -18.87 -9.21 -6.93
CA GLY A 157 -20.20 -8.61 -6.95
C GLY A 157 -20.36 -7.37 -6.05
N GLY A 158 -19.29 -6.91 -5.40
CA GLY A 158 -19.22 -5.62 -4.69
C GLY A 158 -19.84 -5.63 -3.29
N GLY A 159 -19.95 -6.80 -2.66
CA GLY A 159 -20.36 -6.90 -1.26
C GLY A 159 -19.19 -6.58 -0.32
N ALA A 160 -19.42 -5.74 0.68
CA ALA A 160 -18.39 -5.43 1.68
C ALA A 160 -18.07 -6.66 2.54
N VAL A 161 -16.79 -6.87 2.82
CA VAL A 161 -16.26 -7.88 3.74
C VAL A 161 -15.67 -7.17 4.96
N GLU A 162 -16.12 -7.56 6.15
CA GLU A 162 -15.58 -7.06 7.43
C GLU A 162 -14.70 -8.15 8.06
N PRO A 163 -13.39 -8.18 7.78
CA PRO A 163 -12.51 -9.17 8.37
C PRO A 163 -12.25 -8.87 9.85
N ALA A 164 -12.06 -9.92 10.65
CA ALA A 164 -11.47 -9.79 11.96
C ALA A 164 -9.99 -9.39 11.85
N THR A 165 -9.49 -8.65 12.84
CA THR A 165 -8.10 -8.20 12.91
C THR A 165 -7.57 -8.37 14.33
N GLU A 166 -6.30 -8.73 14.44
CA GLU A 166 -5.59 -8.83 15.72
C GLU A 166 -4.24 -8.09 15.61
N PRO A 167 -3.84 -7.30 16.63
CA PRO A 167 -2.51 -6.71 16.66
C PRO A 167 -1.43 -7.79 16.73
N THR A 168 -0.34 -7.59 15.99
CA THR A 168 0.81 -8.50 15.98
C THR A 168 2.02 -7.85 16.63
N ALA A 169 2.64 -8.53 17.60
CA ALA A 169 3.84 -8.05 18.27
C ALA A 169 5.08 -8.22 17.39
N LEU A 170 5.87 -7.15 17.29
CA LEU A 170 7.14 -7.11 16.57
C LEU A 170 8.28 -6.82 17.55
N ALA A 171 9.24 -7.73 17.62
CA ALA A 171 10.44 -7.58 18.42
C ALA A 171 11.64 -7.17 17.55
N VAL A 172 12.32 -6.10 17.95
CA VAL A 172 13.55 -5.63 17.30
C VAL A 172 14.74 -5.89 18.22
N SER A 173 15.68 -6.69 17.75
CA SER A 173 16.94 -6.92 18.45
C SER A 173 17.87 -5.72 18.28
N PRO A 174 18.54 -5.24 19.34
CA PRO A 174 19.50 -4.15 19.22
C PRO A 174 20.61 -4.53 18.24
N GLY A 175 20.97 -3.60 17.37
CA GLY A 175 22.05 -3.81 16.41
C GLY A 175 23.36 -4.10 17.15
N ALA A 176 24.22 -4.93 16.57
CA ALA A 176 25.57 -5.12 17.08
C ALA A 176 26.29 -3.77 17.01
N MET A 177 26.40 -3.08 18.16
CA MET A 177 27.26 -1.92 18.26
C MET A 177 28.65 -2.37 17.85
N THR A 178 29.15 -1.87 16.72
CA THR A 178 30.59 -1.88 16.48
C THR A 178 31.17 -0.95 17.53
N GLU A 179 31.48 -1.52 18.69
CA GLU A 179 32.18 -0.84 19.76
C GLU A 179 33.46 -0.25 19.13
N PRO A 180 33.68 1.07 19.18
CA PRO A 180 34.93 1.65 18.74
C PRO A 180 36.02 0.98 19.57
N ALA A 181 36.86 0.18 18.93
CA ALA A 181 38.03 -0.39 19.57
C ALA A 181 38.83 0.78 20.17
N ALA A 182 38.69 0.97 21.48
CA ALA A 182 39.50 1.89 22.23
C ALA A 182 40.94 1.39 22.07
N ALA A 183 41.69 2.06 21.19
CA ALA A 183 43.12 1.88 21.13
C ALA A 183 43.67 2.26 22.50
N ALA A 184 43.95 1.26 23.32
CA ALA A 184 44.74 1.39 24.51
C ALA A 184 46.10 1.96 24.09
N THR A 185 46.21 3.28 24.16
CA THR A 185 47.47 3.98 23.99
C THR A 185 48.21 3.79 25.31
N GLU A 186 48.98 2.71 25.40
CA GLU A 186 49.89 2.50 26.53
C GLU A 186 50.89 3.64 26.58
N ALA A 187 50.72 4.49 27.58
CA ALA A 187 51.65 5.54 27.93
C ALA A 187 52.95 4.91 28.46
N SER A 188 53.99 4.88 27.63
CA SER A 188 55.37 4.76 28.12
C SER A 188 56.01 6.15 28.19
N SER A 189 56.12 6.65 29.41
CA SER A 189 56.96 7.77 29.79
C SER A 189 58.44 7.40 29.57
N PRO A 190 59.29 8.35 29.15
CA PRO A 190 60.32 8.75 30.10
C PRO A 190 60.61 10.27 30.12
N ALA A 191 60.91 10.75 31.31
CA ALA A 191 61.50 12.04 31.58
C ALA A 191 62.96 12.12 31.08
N SER A 192 63.35 13.26 30.49
CA SER A 192 64.65 13.92 30.65
C SER A 192 64.69 15.27 29.91
N GLU A 193 64.77 16.37 30.67
CA GLU A 193 65.33 17.66 30.23
C GLU A 193 66.88 17.62 30.38
N PRO A 194 67.72 18.41 29.66
CA PRO A 194 67.86 19.86 29.91
C PRO A 194 68.22 20.80 28.71
N THR A 195 67.78 22.06 28.86
CA THR A 195 68.44 23.38 28.65
C THR A 195 69.33 23.70 27.43
N ALA A 196 68.90 24.70 26.63
CA ALA A 196 69.54 26.03 26.38
C ALA A 196 68.91 26.69 25.13
N GLU A 197 68.11 27.75 25.26
CA GLU A 197 68.48 29.18 25.14
C GLU A 197 69.01 29.60 23.73
N SER A 198 68.20 30.32 22.95
CA SER A 198 68.62 31.56 22.29
C SER A 198 67.44 32.35 21.71
N ALA A 199 67.61 33.67 21.72
CA ALA A 199 66.60 34.72 21.76
C ALA A 199 66.08 35.21 20.40
N GLY A 200 64.93 35.90 20.44
CA GLY A 200 64.34 36.61 19.30
C GLY A 200 63.06 37.40 19.60
N THR A 201 63.13 38.33 20.56
CA THR A 201 62.41 39.64 20.69
C THR A 201 61.86 40.19 19.35
N ALA A 202 60.74 40.89 19.16
CA ALA A 202 59.56 41.44 19.87
C ALA A 202 58.56 41.88 18.75
N ASN A 203 57.39 42.50 18.88
CA ASN A 203 56.73 43.23 19.95
C ASN A 203 55.24 43.42 19.60
N ALA A 204 54.41 43.51 20.65
CA ALA A 204 53.19 44.30 20.85
C ALA A 204 52.40 44.87 19.65
N ALA A 205 51.07 44.68 19.66
CA ALA A 205 50.13 45.60 20.34
C ALA A 205 48.67 45.20 20.06
N GLY A 206 47.85 45.07 21.11
CA GLY A 206 46.38 45.22 21.00
C GLY A 206 45.99 46.72 20.97
N PRO A 207 44.75 47.12 21.31
CA PRO A 207 43.54 46.32 21.54
C PRO A 207 42.25 46.93 20.91
N THR A 208 41.16 46.16 20.98
CA THR A 208 39.75 46.57 21.25
C THR A 208 38.93 47.46 20.29
N VAL A 209 37.66 47.05 20.23
CA VAL A 209 36.38 47.74 19.93
C VAL A 209 36.07 48.18 18.50
N ASP A 210 35.04 47.57 17.91
CA ASP A 210 33.77 48.30 17.72
C ASP A 210 32.57 47.33 17.58
N ASN A 211 31.48 47.69 18.22
CA ASN A 211 30.15 47.09 18.11
C ASN A 211 29.18 48.23 17.82
N SER A 212 28.65 48.33 16.60
CA SER A 212 27.39 49.00 16.25
C SER A 212 27.06 48.70 14.78
N THR A 213 25.96 47.99 14.52
CA THR A 213 24.62 48.54 14.21
C THR A 213 24.51 49.14 12.81
N GLY A 214 23.65 48.49 12.00
CA GLY A 214 22.71 49.23 11.15
C GLY A 214 22.98 49.22 9.66
N GLY A 215 22.22 48.37 8.96
CA GLY A 215 21.61 48.68 7.65
C GLY A 215 22.56 48.78 6.44
N GLU A 216 22.16 48.58 5.19
CA GLU A 216 20.91 48.17 4.54
C GLU A 216 21.34 47.71 3.12
N GLN A 217 20.48 46.95 2.45
CA GLN A 217 20.37 46.81 0.98
C GLN A 217 21.44 46.01 0.21
N SER A 218 21.02 44.83 -0.32
CA SER A 218 20.69 44.77 -1.75
C SER A 218 20.04 43.46 -2.20
N THR A 219 18.84 43.66 -2.77
CA THR A 219 18.24 43.03 -3.95
C THR A 219 17.92 41.53 -3.95
N THR A 220 16.69 41.26 -3.50
CA THR A 220 15.77 40.24 -4.04
C THR A 220 15.46 40.50 -5.52
N GLY A 221 15.61 39.46 -6.35
CA GLY A 221 14.73 39.12 -7.47
C GLY A 221 14.41 37.62 -7.32
N ALA A 222 13.20 37.10 -7.46
CA ALA A 222 11.98 37.59 -8.07
C ALA A 222 10.75 36.99 -7.36
N ASN A 223 9.71 37.80 -7.22
CA ASN A 223 8.30 37.52 -7.50
C ASN A 223 7.83 36.04 -7.46
N GLY A 224 6.85 35.61 -6.67
CA GLY A 224 5.87 36.38 -5.93
C GLY A 224 5.04 35.53 -4.97
N ALA A 225 4.45 36.23 -4.00
CA ALA A 225 3.49 35.71 -3.04
C ALA A 225 2.11 35.56 -3.69
N LEU A 226 1.45 34.42 -3.45
CA LEU A 226 0.00 34.30 -3.58
C LEU A 226 -0.62 34.43 -2.19
N PRO A 227 -1.68 35.24 -2.01
CA PRO A 227 -2.32 35.40 -0.71
C PRO A 227 -3.21 34.21 -0.34
N ILE A 228 -3.13 33.83 0.93
CA ILE A 228 -4.06 32.96 1.64
C ILE A 228 -5.42 33.70 1.73
N ALA A 229 -6.45 33.17 1.07
CA ALA A 229 -7.84 33.57 1.25
C ALA A 229 -8.80 32.40 0.99
N LEU A 230 -9.07 31.64 2.06
CA LEU A 230 -10.41 31.34 2.60
C LEU A 230 -11.58 31.23 1.58
N VAL A 231 -12.03 30.01 1.28
CA VAL A 231 -13.45 29.71 0.97
C VAL A 231 -13.82 28.34 1.55
N LEU A 232 -14.50 28.36 2.70
CA LEU A 232 -15.38 27.28 3.14
C LEU A 232 -16.71 27.44 2.42
N ALA A 233 -17.08 26.49 1.57
CA ALA A 233 -18.42 26.41 0.99
C ALA A 233 -19.05 25.05 1.32
N SER A 234 -19.90 25.07 2.34
CA SER A 234 -20.90 24.06 2.66
C SER A 234 -21.93 23.93 1.53
N LEU A 235 -22.27 22.70 1.11
CA LEU A 235 -23.58 22.44 0.51
C LEU A 235 -24.14 21.09 0.97
N ALA A 236 -25.20 21.19 1.76
CA ALA A 236 -26.06 20.10 2.19
C ALA A 236 -27.26 19.94 1.24
N THR A 237 -27.90 18.76 1.31
CA THR A 237 -29.20 18.34 0.72
C THR A 237 -29.15 17.95 -0.77
N VAL A 238 -29.67 16.80 -1.20
CA VAL A 238 -31.10 16.43 -1.23
C VAL A 238 -31.33 14.93 -1.00
N ALA A 239 -32.33 14.63 -0.17
CA ALA A 239 -32.94 13.32 0.03
C ALA A 239 -34.13 13.08 -0.93
N ALA A 240 -34.44 11.80 -1.10
CA ALA A 240 -35.70 11.23 -1.60
C ALA A 240 -35.98 11.30 -3.11
N LEU A 241 -36.20 10.13 -3.73
CA LEU A 241 -37.54 9.68 -4.19
C LEU A 241 -37.43 8.59 -5.28
N ALA A 242 -37.66 7.31 -4.96
CA ALA A 242 -38.24 6.34 -5.90
C ALA A 242 -38.62 5.00 -5.23
N ALA A 243 -39.44 5.02 -4.19
CA ALA A 243 -40.17 3.84 -3.73
C ALA A 243 -41.61 3.88 -4.25
N ARG A 244 -41.87 3.79 -5.58
CA ARG A 244 -43.26 3.77 -6.12
C ARG A 244 -43.40 3.11 -7.51
N THR A 245 -43.10 1.82 -7.64
CA THR A 245 -43.74 1.00 -8.70
C THR A 245 -44.06 -0.40 -8.19
N SER A 246 -44.84 -0.49 -7.12
CA SER A 246 -45.63 -1.67 -6.78
C SER A 246 -47.11 -1.30 -6.86
N ARG A 247 -47.63 -1.31 -8.10
CA ARG A 247 -49.05 -1.52 -8.37
C ARG A 247 -49.18 -2.40 -9.61
N GLN A 248 -49.35 -3.69 -9.35
CA GLN A 248 -50.25 -4.58 -10.09
C GLN A 248 -51.29 -5.08 -9.08
N PRO A 249 -52.41 -5.69 -9.49
CA PRO A 249 -52.81 -6.04 -10.86
C PRO A 249 -53.87 -5.11 -11.47
#